data_AF-A0A812ITI9-F1
#
_entry.id   AF-A0A812ITI9-F1
#
_cell.length_a   1.000
_cell.length_b   1.000
_cell.length_c   1.000
_cell.angle_alpha   90.00
_cell.angle_beta   90.00
_cell.angle_gamma   90.00
#
_symmetry.space_group_name_H-M   'P 1'
#
loop_
_entity.id
_entity.type
_entity.pdbx_description
1 polymer ?
#
loop_
_entity_poly.entity_id
_entity_poly.type
_entity_poly.pdbx_seq_one_letter_code
_entity_poly.pdbx_strand_id
1 'polypeptide(L)'
;MDAYVTKYNLPSGCCKCITANNQVDRFYTDPEIQAKFDERLVHILQHWNPHFKKPWGHLHEVVASFSPENEAQGHLWSVDKGWWCRRAQAMKALPFAANMHPSIPVSTGGSIDLADALYQQLYVCPAIDVVDIHTYSTDACDINKIARISATWALGQGKRVRLQEFGYKGPDSQKTNKLIPIISAANELAVPFMPWELLRPENGKDYEFWVEGDLWHQLALQSEVAQKKVSAFSWPELPSSQPPQLLANWLLCLVPVSCREVPVQAAAALRVPV
;
A
#
# COMPACT_ATOMS: atom_id res chain seq x y z
N MET A 1 -19.59 -7.24 -13.95
CA MET A 1 -19.57 -8.45 -13.09
C MET A 1 -18.20 -9.06 -13.20
N ASP A 2 -17.57 -9.41 -12.09
CA ASP A 2 -16.21 -9.95 -12.07
C ASP A 2 -16.13 -11.30 -12.81
N ALA A 3 -15.09 -11.52 -13.62
CA ALA A 3 -14.93 -12.71 -14.45
C ALA A 3 -14.81 -14.00 -13.62
N TYR A 4 -14.16 -13.95 -12.45
CA TYR A 4 -14.02 -15.09 -11.54
C TYR A 4 -15.33 -15.43 -10.85
N VAL A 5 -16.09 -14.41 -10.46
CA VAL A 5 -17.44 -14.57 -9.89
C VAL A 5 -18.32 -15.35 -10.85
N THR A 6 -18.41 -14.93 -12.11
CA THR A 6 -19.23 -15.63 -13.11
C THR A 6 -18.71 -17.04 -13.40
N LYS A 7 -17.39 -17.19 -13.60
CA LYS A 7 -16.79 -18.46 -14.03
C LYS A 7 -16.89 -19.56 -12.97
N TYR A 8 -16.64 -19.23 -11.70
CA TYR A 8 -16.61 -20.21 -10.60
C TYR A 8 -17.87 -20.15 -9.72
N ASN A 9 -18.88 -19.39 -10.15
CA ASN A 9 -20.12 -19.16 -9.42
C ASN A 9 -19.83 -18.72 -7.97
N LEU A 10 -18.88 -17.79 -7.80
CA LEU A 10 -18.57 -17.25 -6.48
C LEU A 10 -19.72 -16.33 -6.05
N PRO A 11 -20.03 -16.26 -4.76
CA PRO A 11 -21.01 -15.30 -4.28
C PRO A 11 -20.49 -13.88 -4.55
N SER A 12 -21.32 -13.08 -5.20
CA SER A 12 -21.13 -11.63 -5.31
C SER A 12 -21.97 -10.93 -4.25
N GLY A 13 -21.33 -10.18 -3.35
CA GLY A 13 -22.05 -9.27 -2.47
C GLY A 13 -22.93 -8.30 -3.28
N CYS A 14 -24.16 -8.04 -2.83
CA CYS A 14 -24.97 -6.97 -3.40
C CYS A 14 -24.60 -5.63 -2.75
N CYS A 15 -24.50 -4.55 -3.52
CA CYS A 15 -24.09 -3.21 -3.02
C CYS A 15 -24.96 -2.63 -1.89
N LYS A 16 -26.10 -3.26 -1.56
CA LYS A 16 -27.02 -2.84 -0.49
C LYS A 16 -27.23 -3.91 0.60
N CYS A 17 -26.53 -5.03 0.50
CA CYS A 17 -26.65 -6.11 1.47
C CYS A 17 -25.84 -5.73 2.71
N ILE A 18 -26.52 -5.66 3.86
CA ILE A 18 -25.87 -5.49 5.16
C ILE A 18 -24.88 -6.64 5.33
N THR A 19 -23.59 -6.30 5.20
CA THR A 19 -22.41 -6.97 5.77
C THR A 19 -22.67 -8.37 6.35
N ALA A 20 -22.73 -9.39 5.48
CA ALA A 20 -22.42 -10.77 5.85
C ALA A 20 -22.38 -11.58 4.56
N ASN A 21 -21.28 -12.29 4.33
CA ASN A 21 -21.14 -13.34 3.31
C ASN A 21 -20.79 -12.88 1.89
N ASN A 22 -19.84 -11.93 1.73
CA ASN A 22 -18.96 -12.04 0.56
C ASN A 22 -18.03 -13.24 0.85
N GLN A 23 -18.52 -14.47 0.64
CA GLN A 23 -17.74 -15.70 0.76
C GLN A 23 -16.82 -15.84 -0.46
N VAL A 24 -15.93 -14.85 -0.59
CA VAL A 24 -14.86 -14.82 -1.59
C VAL A 24 -13.61 -15.51 -1.05
N ASP A 25 -13.67 -16.13 0.14
CA ASP A 25 -12.64 -16.98 0.71
C ASP A 25 -12.17 -18.04 -0.29
N ARG A 26 -13.09 -18.60 -1.08
CA ARG A 26 -12.74 -19.52 -2.17
C ARG A 26 -11.80 -18.92 -3.21
N PHE A 27 -11.94 -17.63 -3.56
CA PHE A 27 -10.98 -17.00 -4.47
C PHE A 27 -9.54 -17.03 -3.91
N TYR A 28 -9.40 -16.85 -2.61
CA TYR A 28 -8.10 -16.81 -1.92
C TYR A 28 -7.62 -18.16 -1.39
N THR A 29 -8.41 -19.23 -1.45
CA THR A 29 -8.09 -20.55 -0.88
C THR A 29 -8.20 -21.72 -1.86
N ASP A 30 -9.06 -21.64 -2.88
CA ASP A 30 -9.25 -22.71 -3.86
C ASP A 30 -8.05 -22.77 -4.82
N PRO A 31 -7.30 -23.89 -4.86
CA PRO A 31 -6.10 -24.00 -5.69
C PRO A 31 -6.36 -23.82 -7.19
N GLU A 32 -7.54 -24.23 -7.70
CA GLU A 32 -7.86 -24.09 -9.12
C GLU A 32 -8.07 -22.61 -9.47
N ILE A 33 -8.81 -21.89 -8.63
CA ILE A 33 -9.06 -20.45 -8.83
C ILE A 33 -7.75 -19.67 -8.73
N GLN A 34 -6.92 -19.98 -7.75
CA GLN A 34 -5.60 -19.37 -7.59
C GLN A 34 -4.70 -19.62 -8.79
N ALA A 35 -4.63 -20.85 -9.31
CA ALA A 35 -3.84 -21.15 -10.50
C ALA A 35 -4.32 -20.34 -11.71
N LYS A 36 -5.63 -20.16 -11.85
CA LYS A 36 -6.24 -19.36 -12.92
C LYS A 36 -6.06 -17.85 -12.72
N PHE A 37 -5.87 -17.41 -11.48
CA PHE A 37 -5.43 -16.05 -11.20
C PHE A 37 -3.95 -15.86 -11.54
N ASP A 38 -3.09 -16.81 -11.19
CA ASP A 38 -1.67 -16.80 -11.57
C ASP A 38 -1.47 -16.79 -13.10
N GLU A 39 -2.26 -17.58 -13.84
CA GLU A 39 -2.28 -17.52 -15.31
C GLU A 39 -2.63 -16.13 -15.85
N ARG A 40 -3.56 -15.41 -15.20
CA ARG A 40 -3.94 -14.04 -15.59
C ARG A 40 -2.81 -13.05 -15.28
N LEU A 41 -2.16 -13.15 -14.12
CA LEU A 41 -1.00 -12.32 -13.78
C LEU A 41 0.11 -12.50 -14.82
N VAL A 42 0.43 -13.75 -15.16
CA VAL A 42 1.39 -14.08 -16.21
C VAL A 42 0.97 -13.51 -17.57
N HIS A 43 -0.30 -13.66 -17.94
CA HIS A 43 -0.82 -13.11 -19.20
C HIS A 43 -0.63 -11.60 -19.29
N ILE A 44 -0.87 -10.86 -18.20
CA ILE A 44 -0.64 -9.40 -18.15
C ILE A 44 0.84 -9.09 -18.36
N LEU A 45 1.75 -9.76 -17.64
CA LEU A 45 3.20 -9.53 -17.75
C LEU A 45 3.72 -9.83 -19.17
N GLN A 46 3.20 -10.88 -19.82
CA GLN A 46 3.57 -11.27 -21.17
C GLN A 46 2.85 -10.50 -22.27
N HIS A 47 1.84 -9.69 -21.93
CA HIS A 47 1.06 -8.99 -22.93
C HIS A 47 1.96 -8.06 -23.74
N TRP A 48 1.93 -8.20 -25.07
CA TRP A 48 2.75 -7.40 -25.95
C TRP A 48 2.21 -5.97 -26.06
N ASN A 49 3.02 -4.99 -25.67
CA ASN A 49 2.67 -3.59 -25.88
C ASN A 49 3.05 -3.15 -27.31
N PRO A 50 2.09 -2.77 -28.17
CA PRO A 50 2.36 -2.43 -29.56
C PRO A 50 3.09 -1.08 -29.74
N HIS A 51 3.10 -0.22 -28.72
CA HIS A 51 3.79 1.08 -28.77
C HIS A 51 5.25 0.94 -28.34
N PHE A 52 5.51 0.23 -27.25
CA PHE A 52 6.88 0.01 -26.76
C PHE A 52 7.60 -1.15 -27.44
N LYS A 53 6.88 -1.99 -28.20
CA LYS A 53 7.42 -3.19 -28.86
C LYS A 53 8.13 -4.13 -27.88
N LYS A 54 7.56 -4.27 -26.68
CA LYS A 54 8.02 -5.16 -25.60
C LYS A 54 6.82 -5.66 -24.80
N PRO A 55 6.92 -6.82 -24.13
CA PRO A 55 5.94 -7.23 -23.13
C PRO A 55 5.90 -6.27 -21.95
N TRP A 56 4.74 -6.11 -21.31
CA TRP A 56 4.57 -5.23 -20.15
C TRP A 56 5.56 -5.49 -19.03
N GLY A 57 5.82 -6.76 -18.71
CA GLY A 57 6.79 -7.12 -17.68
C GLY A 57 8.25 -6.81 -18.04
N HIS A 58 8.54 -6.31 -19.25
CA HIS A 58 9.88 -5.86 -19.65
C HIS A 58 10.01 -4.33 -19.79
N LEU A 59 8.94 -3.60 -19.47
CA LEU A 59 8.88 -2.14 -19.55
C LEU A 59 9.41 -1.45 -18.28
N HIS A 60 10.58 -1.85 -17.80
CA HIS A 60 11.19 -1.30 -16.59
C HIS A 60 11.51 0.20 -16.69
N GLU A 61 11.55 0.74 -17.91
CA GLU A 61 11.67 2.17 -18.17
C GLU A 61 10.42 2.99 -17.80
N VAL A 62 9.23 2.36 -17.69
CA VAL A 62 7.95 3.07 -17.46
C VAL A 62 7.04 2.39 -16.43
N VAL A 63 7.30 1.14 -16.06
CA VAL A 63 6.55 0.41 -15.03
C VAL A 63 7.32 0.45 -13.71
N ALA A 64 6.74 1.13 -12.73
CA ALA A 64 7.34 1.26 -11.40
C ALA A 64 7.25 -0.01 -10.56
N SER A 65 6.16 -0.78 -10.67
CA SER A 65 5.95 -2.05 -9.97
C SER A 65 4.75 -2.80 -10.52
N PHE A 66 4.67 -4.11 -10.31
CA PHE A 66 3.42 -4.87 -10.43
C PHE A 66 2.93 -5.34 -9.07
N SER A 67 1.63 -5.23 -8.83
CA SER A 67 0.96 -5.77 -7.64
C SER A 67 -0.02 -6.85 -8.07
N PRO A 68 -0.19 -7.94 -7.30
CA PRO A 68 -1.13 -8.99 -7.65
C PRO A 68 -2.57 -8.48 -7.62
N GLU A 69 -2.94 -7.67 -6.62
CA GLU A 69 -4.30 -7.17 -6.42
C GLU A 69 -4.28 -5.94 -5.49
N ASN A 70 -5.22 -5.02 -5.69
CA ASN A 70 -5.44 -3.87 -4.81
C ASN A 70 -6.14 -4.31 -3.52
N GLU A 71 -5.61 -3.95 -2.34
CA GLU A 71 -6.22 -4.21 -1.01
C GLU A 71 -6.71 -5.65 -0.84
N ALA A 72 -5.90 -6.61 -1.31
CA ALA A 72 -6.29 -8.01 -1.37
C ALA A 72 -6.77 -8.51 0.00
N GLN A 73 -7.82 -9.34 0.00
CA GLN A 73 -8.41 -9.93 1.20
C GLN A 73 -9.01 -8.92 2.20
N GLY A 74 -9.32 -7.70 1.75
CA GLY A 74 -10.03 -6.71 2.54
C GLY A 74 -11.36 -7.23 3.11
N HIS A 75 -11.58 -6.99 4.40
CA HIS A 75 -12.81 -7.35 5.13
C HIS A 75 -13.18 -8.84 5.13
N LEU A 76 -12.22 -9.75 4.92
CA LEU A 76 -12.41 -11.18 5.13
C LEU A 76 -12.30 -11.55 6.60
N TRP A 77 -13.07 -12.55 7.02
CA TRP A 77 -12.98 -13.09 8.39
C TRP A 77 -11.64 -13.77 8.68
N SER A 78 -11.06 -14.41 7.67
CA SER A 78 -9.79 -15.12 7.77
C SER A 78 -8.92 -14.74 6.58
N VAL A 79 -7.79 -14.09 6.87
CA VAL A 79 -6.81 -13.67 5.87
C VAL A 79 -5.73 -14.73 5.72
N ASP A 80 -5.51 -15.22 4.50
CA ASP A 80 -4.33 -16.00 4.16
C ASP A 80 -3.15 -15.05 3.93
N LYS A 81 -2.36 -14.83 4.99
CA LYS A 81 -1.16 -13.98 4.96
C LYS A 81 -0.08 -14.48 4.00
N GLY A 82 -0.11 -15.77 3.62
CA GLY A 82 0.82 -16.35 2.65
C GLY A 82 0.44 -16.11 1.20
N TRP A 83 -0.80 -15.67 0.92
CA TRP A 83 -1.33 -15.52 -0.43
C TRP A 83 -0.46 -14.58 -1.29
N TRP A 84 -0.13 -13.38 -0.80
CA TRP A 84 0.72 -12.42 -1.51
C TRP A 84 2.04 -13.03 -1.95
N CYS A 85 2.68 -13.81 -1.06
CA CYS A 85 3.96 -14.41 -1.38
C CYS A 85 3.85 -15.43 -2.51
N ARG A 86 2.81 -16.26 -2.52
CA ARG A 86 2.58 -17.24 -3.59
C ARG A 86 2.31 -16.57 -4.94
N ARG A 87 1.52 -15.48 -4.95
CA ARG A 87 1.26 -14.71 -6.18
C ARG A 87 2.53 -14.01 -6.68
N ALA A 88 3.29 -13.38 -5.79
CA ALA A 88 4.58 -12.77 -6.11
C ALA A 88 5.58 -13.80 -6.65
N GLN A 89 5.60 -15.01 -6.09
CA GLN A 89 6.39 -16.12 -6.61
C GLN A 89 5.92 -16.54 -8.00
N ALA A 90 4.62 -16.67 -8.25
CA ALA A 90 4.10 -17.00 -9.58
C ALA A 90 4.49 -15.96 -10.65
N MET A 91 4.49 -14.67 -10.28
CA MET A 91 4.95 -13.58 -11.15
C MET A 91 6.46 -13.66 -11.47
N LYS A 92 7.28 -14.20 -10.55
CA LYS A 92 8.75 -14.28 -10.67
C LYS A 92 9.31 -15.66 -11.08
N ALA A 93 8.56 -16.75 -10.95
CA ALA A 93 9.07 -18.13 -11.07
C ALA A 93 9.48 -18.50 -12.51
N LEU A 94 10.45 -19.41 -12.74
CA LEU A 94 10.77 -19.87 -14.10
C LEU A 94 9.69 -20.83 -14.69
N PRO A 95 9.45 -20.84 -16.02
CA PRO A 95 10.07 -20.01 -17.06
C PRO A 95 9.60 -18.54 -17.04
N PHE A 96 8.65 -18.21 -16.16
CA PHE A 96 8.07 -16.88 -15.97
C PHE A 96 9.02 -15.81 -15.38
N ALA A 97 10.25 -16.14 -14.96
CA ALA A 97 11.29 -15.14 -14.71
C ALA A 97 11.72 -14.42 -16.01
N ALA A 98 11.40 -15.01 -17.17
CA ALA A 98 11.45 -14.33 -18.46
C ALA A 98 10.25 -13.39 -18.70
N ASN A 99 9.28 -13.31 -17.80
CA ASN A 99 8.11 -12.42 -17.96
C ASN A 99 8.34 -11.06 -17.33
N MET A 100 9.14 -11.00 -16.27
CA MET A 100 9.37 -9.75 -15.56
C MET A 100 10.87 -9.43 -15.51
N HIS A 101 11.23 -8.26 -16.00
CA HIS A 101 12.58 -7.73 -15.90
C HIS A 101 12.96 -7.58 -14.42
N PRO A 102 14.18 -7.98 -14.00
CA PRO A 102 14.57 -8.01 -12.59
C PRO A 102 14.56 -6.62 -11.91
N SER A 103 14.61 -5.54 -12.70
CA SER A 103 14.50 -4.17 -12.18
C SER A 103 13.06 -3.72 -11.88
N ILE A 104 12.04 -4.49 -12.29
CA ILE A 104 10.64 -4.17 -11.94
C ILE A 104 10.31 -4.89 -10.63
N PRO A 105 9.99 -4.17 -9.55
CA PRO A 105 9.59 -4.80 -8.31
C PRO A 105 8.18 -5.39 -8.35
N VAL A 106 7.98 -6.43 -7.55
CA VAL A 106 6.64 -6.85 -7.12
C VAL A 106 6.30 -6.15 -5.81
N SER A 107 5.14 -5.50 -5.79
CA SER A 107 4.62 -4.84 -4.59
C SER A 107 3.36 -5.54 -4.06
N THR A 108 2.92 -5.18 -2.85
CA THR A 108 1.78 -5.87 -2.21
C THR A 108 0.42 -5.41 -2.72
N GLY A 109 0.32 -4.20 -3.29
CA GLY A 109 -0.94 -3.62 -3.77
C GLY A 109 -1.81 -3.02 -2.67
N GLY A 110 -1.21 -2.72 -1.53
CA GLY A 110 -1.88 -2.04 -0.42
C GLY A 110 -2.49 -2.98 0.61
N SER A 111 -2.59 -2.46 1.82
CA SER A 111 -3.31 -3.05 2.95
C SER A 111 -4.69 -2.41 3.06
N ILE A 112 -5.77 -3.15 3.30
CA ILE A 112 -7.10 -2.53 3.49
C ILE A 112 -7.12 -1.54 4.67
N ASP A 113 -6.47 -1.92 5.77
CA ASP A 113 -6.32 -1.09 6.96
C ASP A 113 -4.85 -0.95 7.32
N LEU A 114 -4.53 0.13 8.02
CA LEU A 114 -3.15 0.48 8.36
C LEU A 114 -2.43 -0.64 9.14
N ALA A 115 -3.13 -1.37 10.01
CA ALA A 115 -2.55 -2.48 10.77
C ALA A 115 -2.21 -3.71 9.92
N ASP A 116 -2.90 -3.92 8.79
CA ASP A 116 -2.69 -5.07 7.92
C ASP A 116 -1.38 -4.97 7.13
N ALA A 117 -0.84 -3.75 6.99
CA ALA A 117 0.52 -3.53 6.51
C ALA A 117 1.59 -4.22 7.38
N LEU A 118 1.25 -4.66 8.61
CA LEU A 118 2.17 -5.34 9.53
C LEU A 118 2.04 -6.86 9.53
N TYR A 119 1.50 -7.48 8.48
CA TYR A 119 1.64 -8.93 8.30
C TYR A 119 3.10 -9.28 8.01
N GLN A 120 3.74 -10.00 8.94
CA GLN A 120 5.15 -10.39 8.84
C GLN A 120 5.48 -11.13 7.53
N GLN A 121 4.51 -11.90 7.00
CA GLN A 121 4.63 -12.63 5.74
C GLN A 121 4.97 -11.74 4.54
N LEU A 122 4.52 -10.48 4.54
CA LEU A 122 4.84 -9.49 3.50
C LEU A 122 6.35 -9.15 3.50
N TYR A 123 6.97 -9.16 4.67
CA TYR A 123 8.36 -8.77 4.87
C TYR A 123 9.33 -9.94 4.75
N VAL A 124 8.93 -11.16 5.08
CA VAL A 124 9.83 -12.33 4.98
C VAL A 124 9.81 -12.99 3.60
N CYS A 125 8.81 -12.70 2.76
CA CYS A 125 8.70 -13.29 1.44
C CYS A 125 9.78 -12.76 0.49
N PRO A 126 10.70 -13.57 -0.06
CA PRO A 126 11.75 -13.09 -0.95
C PRO A 126 11.22 -12.59 -2.31
N ALA A 127 10.00 -12.97 -2.69
CA ALA A 127 9.41 -12.56 -3.96
C ALA A 127 8.77 -11.16 -3.93
N ILE A 128 8.50 -10.59 -2.74
CA ILE A 128 7.96 -9.23 -2.59
C ILE A 128 9.12 -8.24 -2.43
N ASP A 129 9.13 -7.13 -3.15
CA ASP A 129 10.20 -6.14 -3.08
C ASP A 129 9.78 -4.84 -2.39
N VAL A 130 8.48 -4.51 -2.46
CA VAL A 130 7.89 -3.28 -1.91
C VAL A 130 6.62 -3.63 -1.13
N VAL A 131 6.53 -3.17 0.12
CA VAL A 131 5.30 -3.24 0.91
C VAL A 131 4.56 -1.91 0.79
N ASP A 132 3.35 -1.99 0.30
CA ASP A 132 2.46 -0.85 0.08
C ASP A 132 1.53 -0.68 1.28
N ILE A 133 1.46 0.54 1.80
CA ILE A 133 0.57 0.93 2.90
C ILE A 133 -0.56 1.76 2.33
N HIS A 134 -1.81 1.37 2.60
CA HIS A 134 -2.96 2.25 2.41
C HIS A 134 -3.52 2.69 3.76
N THR A 135 -4.14 3.87 3.78
CA THR A 135 -4.83 4.35 4.98
C THR A 135 -5.84 5.45 4.66
N TYR A 136 -7.03 5.29 5.22
CA TYR A 136 -8.03 6.35 5.33
C TYR A 136 -8.15 6.89 6.77
N SER A 137 -7.26 6.46 7.67
CA SER A 137 -7.05 7.13 8.96
C SER A 137 -6.42 8.50 8.71
N THR A 138 -6.85 9.49 9.50
CA THR A 138 -6.28 10.84 9.50
C THR A 138 -5.39 11.11 10.71
N ASP A 139 -5.05 10.07 11.47
CA ASP A 139 -4.13 10.18 12.61
C ASP A 139 -2.68 10.04 12.14
N ALA A 140 -1.95 11.14 12.15
CA ALA A 140 -0.54 11.16 11.79
C ALA A 140 0.34 10.36 12.77
N CYS A 141 -0.09 10.13 14.01
CA CYS A 141 0.65 9.32 14.98
C CYS A 141 0.60 7.84 14.60
N ASP A 142 -0.58 7.34 14.21
CA ASP A 142 -0.76 5.96 13.77
C ASP A 142 0.09 5.69 12.53
N ILE A 143 0.06 6.59 11.56
CA ILE A 143 0.83 6.46 10.32
C ILE A 143 2.33 6.49 10.62
N ASN A 144 2.79 7.42 11.47
CA ASN A 144 4.19 7.45 11.91
C ASN A 144 4.61 6.13 12.56
N LYS A 145 3.79 5.59 13.46
CA LYS A 145 4.07 4.34 14.17
C LYS A 145 4.18 3.17 13.18
N ILE A 146 3.19 3.01 12.32
CA ILE A 146 3.13 1.89 11.38
C ILE A 146 4.22 2.00 10.33
N ALA A 147 4.39 3.17 9.70
CA ALA A 147 5.43 3.37 8.70
C ALA A 147 6.84 3.14 9.28
N ARG A 148 7.11 3.51 10.55
CA ARG A 148 8.39 3.20 11.22
C ARG A 148 8.61 1.70 11.42
N ILE A 149 7.59 0.98 11.89
CA ILE A 149 7.66 -0.48 12.07
C ILE A 149 7.88 -1.15 10.72
N SER A 150 7.05 -0.82 9.73
CA SER A 150 7.15 -1.33 8.36
C SER A 150 8.52 -1.08 7.77
N ALA A 151 9.04 0.14 7.87
CA ALA A 151 10.34 0.48 7.32
C ALA A 151 11.49 -0.25 8.04
N THR A 152 11.42 -0.40 9.36
CA THR A 152 12.40 -1.19 10.12
C THR A 152 12.42 -2.65 9.64
N TRP A 153 11.24 -3.27 9.50
CA TRP A 153 11.14 -4.65 9.02
C TRP A 153 11.58 -4.81 7.57
N ALA A 154 11.21 -3.85 6.71
CA ALA A 154 11.60 -3.86 5.30
C ALA A 154 13.11 -3.73 5.14
N LEU A 155 13.77 -2.78 5.84
CA LEU A 155 15.22 -2.63 5.81
C LEU A 155 15.94 -3.91 6.25
N GLY A 156 15.46 -4.55 7.32
CA GLY A 156 16.01 -5.82 7.80
C GLY A 156 15.89 -6.99 6.82
N GLN A 157 15.02 -6.86 5.80
CA GLN A 157 14.75 -7.89 4.79
C GLN A 157 15.16 -7.45 3.37
N GLY A 158 15.87 -6.32 3.24
CA GLY A 158 16.27 -5.77 1.94
C GLY A 158 15.10 -5.33 1.06
N LYS A 159 13.98 -4.92 1.68
CA LYS A 159 12.75 -4.45 1.01
C LYS A 159 12.53 -2.97 1.21
N ARG A 160 11.44 -2.47 0.64
CA ARG A 160 11.04 -1.06 0.66
C ARG A 160 9.61 -0.91 1.11
N VAL A 161 9.26 0.32 1.52
CA VAL A 161 7.91 0.69 1.91
C VAL A 161 7.51 1.97 1.20
N ARG A 162 6.25 2.05 0.77
CA ARG A 162 5.63 3.31 0.32
C ARG A 162 4.21 3.45 0.86
N LEU A 163 3.79 4.68 1.07
CA LEU A 163 2.41 5.04 1.36
C LEU A 163 1.66 5.17 0.02
N GLN A 164 1.10 4.06 -0.46
CA GLN A 164 0.56 3.97 -1.83
C GLN A 164 -0.82 4.63 -1.99
N GLU A 165 -1.60 4.71 -0.92
CA GLU A 165 -2.96 5.21 -1.00
C GLU A 165 -3.39 5.88 0.31
N PHE A 166 -3.94 7.09 0.21
CA PHE A 166 -4.56 7.77 1.33
C PHE A 166 -5.47 8.90 0.84
N GLY A 167 -6.51 9.19 1.62
CA GLY A 167 -7.48 10.24 1.28
C GLY A 167 -8.37 10.63 2.45
N TYR A 168 -9.08 11.74 2.29
CA TYR A 168 -10.10 12.18 3.24
C TYR A 168 -11.31 12.79 2.51
N LYS A 169 -12.53 12.47 2.97
CA LYS A 169 -13.76 13.13 2.50
C LYS A 169 -14.00 14.41 3.28
N GLY A 170 -14.19 15.51 2.58
CA GLY A 170 -14.49 16.80 3.18
C GLY A 170 -14.18 17.96 2.23
N PRO A 171 -14.54 19.19 2.58
CA PRO A 171 -14.12 20.36 1.82
C PRO A 171 -12.59 20.47 1.81
N ASP A 172 -12.05 21.14 0.80
CA ASP A 172 -10.61 21.29 0.55
C ASP A 172 -9.81 21.68 1.79
N SER A 173 -10.26 22.68 2.56
CA SER A 173 -9.60 23.11 3.79
C SER A 173 -9.50 22.02 4.87
N GLN A 174 -10.49 21.14 4.98
CA GLN A 174 -10.44 20.01 5.91
C GLN A 174 -9.51 18.91 5.39
N LYS A 175 -9.54 18.62 4.09
CA LYS A 175 -8.58 17.69 3.48
C LYS A 175 -7.16 18.17 3.74
N THR A 176 -6.86 19.44 3.50
CA THR A 176 -5.54 20.03 3.77
C THR A 176 -5.14 19.84 5.23
N ASN A 177 -6.01 20.20 6.18
CA ASN A 177 -5.71 20.07 7.60
C ASN A 177 -5.49 18.63 8.06
N LYS A 178 -6.12 17.65 7.40
CA LYS A 178 -6.03 16.23 7.75
C LYS A 178 -4.92 15.49 7.04
N LEU A 179 -4.66 15.78 5.76
CA LEU A 179 -3.75 15.01 4.91
C LEU A 179 -2.33 15.56 4.91
N ILE A 180 -2.11 16.87 5.10
CA ILE A 180 -0.76 17.43 5.16
C ILE A 180 0.07 16.91 6.34
N PRO A 181 -0.49 16.69 7.55
CA PRO A 181 0.24 16.02 8.63
C PRO A 181 0.67 14.59 8.27
N ILE A 182 -0.15 13.85 7.52
CA ILE A 182 0.17 12.50 7.04
C ILE A 182 1.35 12.52 6.07
N ILE A 183 1.30 13.43 5.09
CA ILE A 183 2.37 13.59 4.10
C ILE A 183 3.67 14.05 4.78
N SER A 184 3.56 14.95 5.76
CA SER A 184 4.70 15.40 6.56
C SER A 184 5.34 14.23 7.33
N ALA A 185 4.52 13.35 7.93
CA ALA A 185 5.00 12.14 8.59
C ALA A 185 5.73 11.19 7.61
N ALA A 186 5.18 10.97 6.42
CA ALA A 186 5.85 10.18 5.37
C ALA A 186 7.19 10.82 4.96
N ASN A 187 7.24 12.15 4.81
CA ASN A 187 8.44 12.93 4.50
C ASN A 187 9.51 12.86 5.59
N GLU A 188 9.12 12.90 6.87
CA GLU A 188 10.03 12.73 8.01
C GLU A 188 10.70 11.35 7.99
N LEU A 189 9.97 10.35 7.50
CA LEU A 189 10.44 8.99 7.32
C LEU A 189 11.09 8.75 5.94
N ALA A 190 11.11 9.76 5.07
CA ALA A 190 11.55 9.64 3.69
C ALA A 190 10.94 8.40 2.97
N VAL A 191 9.67 8.15 3.27
CA VAL A 191 8.81 7.13 2.65
C VAL A 191 8.06 7.80 1.49
N PRO A 192 8.19 7.31 0.24
CA PRO A 192 7.41 7.85 -0.88
C PRO A 192 5.92 7.69 -0.64
N PHE A 193 5.13 8.62 -1.17
CA PHE A 193 3.68 8.64 -1.01
C PHE A 193 2.96 8.90 -2.33
N MET A 194 1.74 8.36 -2.45
CA MET A 194 0.84 8.55 -3.59
C MET A 194 -0.59 8.74 -3.06
N PRO A 195 -1.25 9.87 -3.33
CA PRO A 195 -2.61 10.12 -2.84
C PRO A 195 -3.68 9.40 -3.67
N TRP A 196 -4.80 9.06 -3.03
CA TRP A 196 -6.02 8.62 -3.70
C TRP A 196 -6.99 9.78 -3.88
N GLU A 197 -7.45 10.09 -5.08
CA GLU A 197 -6.82 9.83 -6.38
C GLU A 197 -6.67 11.16 -7.11
N LEU A 198 -5.76 11.25 -8.08
CA LEU A 198 -5.64 12.46 -8.91
C LEU A 198 -6.68 12.43 -10.02
N LEU A 199 -7.82 13.07 -9.78
CA LEU A 199 -8.94 13.14 -10.71
C LEU A 199 -9.66 14.48 -10.56
N ARG A 200 -10.27 14.98 -11.65
CA ARG A 200 -11.17 16.12 -11.55
C ARG A 200 -12.42 15.70 -10.76
N PRO A 201 -12.69 16.30 -9.59
CA PRO A 201 -13.79 15.87 -8.76
C PRO A 201 -15.12 16.26 -9.41
N GLU A 202 -16.02 15.30 -9.56
CA GLU A 202 -17.44 15.59 -9.80
C GLU A 202 -18.09 16.19 -8.54
N ASN A 203 -17.58 15.78 -7.37
CA ASN A 203 -17.93 16.30 -6.07
C ASN A 203 -16.67 16.67 -5.30
N GLY A 204 -16.41 17.97 -5.09
CA GLY A 204 -15.21 18.46 -4.40
C GLY A 204 -15.05 18.03 -2.92
N LYS A 205 -15.98 17.21 -2.39
CA LYS A 205 -15.94 16.67 -1.04
C LYS A 205 -15.61 15.18 -0.94
N ASP A 206 -15.46 14.45 -2.04
CA ASP A 206 -15.04 13.04 -1.97
C ASP A 206 -13.51 12.94 -1.85
N TYR A 207 -12.88 11.80 -2.10
CA TYR A 207 -11.46 11.59 -1.80
C TYR A 207 -10.50 12.33 -2.74
N GLU A 208 -10.94 12.76 -3.92
CA GLU A 208 -10.05 13.16 -5.01
C GLU A 208 -9.17 14.36 -4.65
N PHE A 209 -7.96 14.32 -5.19
CA PHE A 209 -7.05 15.45 -5.30
C PHE A 209 -7.22 16.04 -6.70
N TRP A 210 -7.32 17.36 -6.77
CA TRP A 210 -7.37 18.08 -8.04
C TRP A 210 -6.25 19.08 -8.13
N VAL A 211 -5.87 19.52 -9.33
CA VAL A 211 -4.73 20.44 -9.55
C VAL A 211 -4.98 21.90 -9.15
N GLU A 212 -5.99 22.13 -8.32
CA GLU A 212 -6.44 23.43 -7.83
C GLU A 212 -6.70 23.34 -6.32
N GLY A 213 -6.81 24.49 -5.64
CA GLY A 213 -7.12 24.55 -4.22
C GLY A 213 -5.89 24.47 -3.30
N ASP A 214 -6.15 24.61 -2.00
CA ASP A 214 -5.11 24.64 -0.98
C ASP A 214 -4.46 23.27 -0.82
N LEU A 215 -5.23 22.18 -0.92
CA LEU A 215 -4.71 20.83 -0.79
C LEU A 215 -3.63 20.54 -1.83
N TRP A 216 -3.90 20.89 -3.09
CA TRP A 216 -2.94 20.70 -4.18
C TRP A 216 -1.68 21.52 -3.99
N HIS A 217 -1.84 22.79 -3.64
CA HIS A 217 -0.71 23.67 -3.39
C HIS A 217 0.19 23.11 -2.28
N GLN A 218 -0.40 22.65 -1.18
CA GLN A 218 0.33 22.06 -0.07
C GLN A 218 0.94 20.68 -0.44
N LEU A 219 0.25 19.85 -1.21
CA LEU A 219 0.80 18.59 -1.74
C LEU A 219 2.02 18.85 -2.63
N ALA A 220 1.97 19.85 -3.51
CA ALA A 220 3.09 20.23 -4.36
C ALA A 220 4.30 20.66 -3.53
N LEU A 221 4.11 21.52 -2.52
CA LEU A 221 5.18 21.93 -1.60
C LEU A 221 5.78 20.73 -0.85
N GLN A 222 4.93 19.82 -0.35
CA GLN A 222 5.41 18.61 0.33
C GLN A 222 6.12 17.64 -0.61
N SER A 223 5.75 17.62 -1.90
CA SER A 223 6.43 16.82 -2.93
C SER A 223 7.83 17.37 -3.22
N GLU A 224 8.01 18.69 -3.22
CA GLU A 224 9.35 19.30 -3.30
C GLU A 224 10.22 18.99 -2.08
N VAL A 225 9.61 18.91 -0.89
CA VAL A 225 10.31 18.46 0.33
C VAL A 225 10.75 17.01 0.16
N ALA A 226 9.87 16.13 -0.31
CA ALA A 226 10.17 14.72 -0.54
C ALA A 226 11.38 14.52 -1.47
N GLN A 227 11.45 15.27 -2.56
CA GLN A 227 12.55 15.20 -3.54
C GLN A 227 13.93 15.57 -2.94
N LYS A 228 13.95 16.37 -1.86
CA LYS A 228 15.16 16.79 -1.16
C LYS A 228 15.53 15.88 -0.01
N LYS A 229 14.65 14.93 0.36
CA LYS A 229 14.89 13.98 1.44
C LYS A 229 15.67 12.79 0.92
N VAL A 230 16.63 12.34 1.72
CA VAL A 230 17.32 11.08 1.47
C VAL A 230 16.49 9.95 2.04
N SER A 231 16.03 9.05 1.17
CA SER A 231 15.29 7.85 1.60
C SER A 231 16.22 6.85 2.29
N ALA A 232 15.69 6.19 3.32
CA ALA A 232 16.35 5.02 3.90
C ALA A 232 16.41 3.84 2.92
N PHE A 233 15.56 3.87 1.88
CA PHE A 233 15.46 2.86 0.85
C PHE A 233 16.21 3.27 -0.42
N SER A 234 16.80 2.30 -1.11
CA SER A 234 17.27 2.48 -2.49
C SER A 234 16.09 2.33 -3.46
N TRP A 235 15.89 3.29 -4.35
CA TRP A 235 14.85 3.22 -5.41
C TRP A 235 15.53 3.19 -6.79
N PRO A 236 16.21 2.10 -7.17
CA PRO A 236 17.00 2.04 -8.42
C PRO A 236 16.15 2.20 -9.70
N GLU A 237 14.85 1.95 -9.63
CA GLU A 237 13.88 2.18 -10.71
C GLU A 237 13.48 3.64 -10.87
N LEU A 238 13.72 4.48 -9.86
CA LEU A 238 13.48 5.91 -9.95
C LEU A 238 14.78 6.60 -10.40
N PRO A 239 14.71 7.54 -11.35
CA PRO A 239 15.87 8.33 -11.71
C PRO A 239 16.27 9.22 -10.52
N SER A 240 17.28 8.79 -9.75
CA SER A 240 17.88 9.58 -8.67
C SER A 240 19.36 9.81 -8.97
N SER A 241 19.77 11.08 -8.86
CA SER A 241 21.16 11.53 -8.96
C SER A 241 21.96 11.33 -7.68
N GLN A 242 21.39 10.78 -6.60
CA GLN A 242 22.10 10.52 -5.35
C GLN A 242 21.82 9.14 -4.73
N PRO A 243 22.87 8.45 -4.23
CA PRO A 243 22.72 7.17 -3.56
C PRO A 243 21.99 7.35 -2.21
N PRO A 244 21.21 6.34 -1.77
CA PRO A 244 20.56 6.36 -0.47
C PRO A 244 21.59 6.47 0.67
N GLN A 245 21.32 7.31 1.66
CA GLN A 245 22.04 7.35 2.94
C GLN A 245 21.06 7.06 4.07
N LEU A 246 21.37 6.05 4.87
CA LEU A 246 20.61 5.75 6.09
C LEU A 246 20.74 6.93 7.06
N LEU A 247 19.61 7.51 7.46
CA LEU A 247 19.61 8.46 8.57
C LEU A 247 19.96 7.69 9.85
N ALA A 248 21.04 8.09 10.55
CA ALA A 248 21.58 7.38 11.70
C ALA A 248 20.60 7.21 12.89
N ASN A 249 19.50 7.97 12.90
CA ASN A 249 18.45 7.93 13.93
C ASN A 249 17.42 6.80 13.75
N TRP A 250 17.46 6.02 12.66
CA TRP A 250 16.58 4.85 12.49
C TRP A 250 16.97 3.64 13.34
N LEU A 251 18.23 3.59 13.79
CA LEU A 251 18.75 2.50 14.64
C LEU A 251 18.36 2.64 16.12
N LEU A 252 17.73 3.76 16.53
CA LEU A 252 17.36 4.04 17.91
C LEU A 252 15.85 4.28 18.02
N CYS A 253 15.13 3.21 18.35
CA CYS A 253 13.73 3.22 18.75
C CYS A 253 13.47 4.21 19.89
N LEU A 254 12.87 5.35 19.59
CA LEU A 254 11.93 6.05 20.48
C LEU A 254 10.89 6.75 19.61
N VAL A 255 9.62 6.39 19.79
CA VAL A 255 8.48 7.14 19.24
C VAL A 255 8.64 8.61 19.69
N PRO A 256 8.51 9.60 18.79
CA PRO A 256 8.59 11.00 19.18
C PRO A 256 7.69 11.29 20.38
N VAL A 257 8.17 12.11 21.32
CA VAL A 257 7.43 12.46 22.55
C VAL A 257 6.05 13.07 22.26
N SER A 258 5.87 13.66 21.08
CA SER A 258 4.61 14.21 20.56
C SER A 258 3.56 13.17 20.18
N CYS A 259 3.92 11.88 20.06
CA CYS A 259 3.02 10.79 19.72
C CYS A 259 2.79 9.82 20.90
N ARG A 260 3.04 10.26 22.15
CA ARG A 260 2.66 9.48 23.33
C ARG A 260 1.15 9.49 23.50
N GLU A 261 0.57 8.30 23.66
CA GLU A 261 -0.83 8.12 24.04
C GLU A 261 -1.19 9.04 25.22
N VAL A 262 -2.27 9.80 25.09
CA VAL A 262 -2.92 10.40 26.25
C VAL A 262 -3.38 9.23 27.13
N PRO A 263 -2.93 9.10 28.39
CA PRO A 263 -3.36 8.01 29.23
C PRO A 263 -4.88 8.12 29.38
N VAL A 264 -5.58 7.06 28.99
CA VAL A 264 -6.99 6.86 29.34
C VAL A 264 -7.07 7.06 30.85
N GLN A 265 -7.73 8.15 31.28
CA GLN A 265 -8.02 8.37 32.68
C GLN A 265 -8.72 7.12 33.19
N ALA A 266 -8.08 6.45 34.15
CA ALA A 266 -8.66 5.32 34.86
C ALA A 266 -10.06 5.72 35.34
N ALA A 267 -11.07 5.04 34.81
CA ALA A 267 -12.44 5.18 35.26
C ALA A 267 -12.47 4.99 36.78
N ALA A 268 -12.98 6.01 37.46
CA ALA A 268 -13.08 6.07 38.90
C ALA A 268 -13.83 4.85 39.47
N ALA A 269 -13.37 4.46 40.65
CA ALA A 269 -13.87 3.38 41.48
C ALA A 269 -15.41 3.23 41.51
N LEU A 270 -15.91 2.07 41.10
CA LEU A 270 -17.17 1.53 41.61
C LEU A 270 -16.87 0.80 42.92
N ARG A 271 -17.21 1.46 44.04
CA ARG A 271 -17.33 0.82 45.35
C ARG A 271 -18.52 -0.13 45.31
N VAL A 272 -18.28 -1.38 45.66
CA VAL A 272 -19.32 -2.34 46.04
C VAL A 272 -19.76 -2.03 47.47
N PRO A 273 -21.05 -1.82 47.78
CA PRO A 273 -21.53 -1.91 49.14
C PRO A 273 -21.86 -3.37 49.48
N VAL A 274 -21.56 -3.71 50.74
CA VAL A 274 -21.90 -4.93 51.47
C VAL A 274 -23.41 -5.16 51.48
#